data_AF-A0A429GHL4-F1
#
_entry.id   AF-A0A429GHL4-F1
#
_cell.length_a   1.000
_cell.length_b   1.000
_cell.length_c   1.000
_cell.angle_alpha   90.00
_cell.angle_beta   90.00
_cell.angle_gamma   90.00
#
_symmetry.space_group_name_H-M   'P 1'
#
loop_
_entity.id
_entity.type
_entity.pdbx_description
1 polymer ?
#
loop_
_entity_poly.entity_id
_entity_poly.type
_entity_poly.pdbx_seq_one_letter_code
_entity_poly.pdbx_strand_id
1 'polypeptide(L)'
;MADKKRKKRGILEKLNLKKVLRTKIVKAKRKIKRKVLRKVIRRTYDENQKIAWYVYKFSASCGEFRANPTEANFARLKQTAEQVSQRLGIKLNKVLEVAEKYMKNPSTDLKVQFNDEAVQYVLALMLLGEEKLEKEAVNE
;
A
#
# COMPACT_ATOMS: atom_id res chain seq x y z
N MET A 1 54.37 -16.20 20.31
CA MET A 1 53.28 -15.19 20.24
C MET A 1 52.29 -15.37 19.08
N ALA A 2 52.67 -16.01 17.96
CA ALA A 2 51.80 -16.17 16.78
C ALA A 2 50.58 -17.09 16.99
N ASP A 3 50.70 -18.14 17.80
CA ASP A 3 49.66 -19.16 17.98
C ASP A 3 48.44 -18.67 18.79
N LYS A 4 48.68 -17.82 19.82
CA LYS A 4 47.61 -17.14 20.58
C LYS A 4 46.78 -16.20 19.70
N LYS A 5 47.40 -15.51 18.73
CA LYS A 5 46.70 -14.63 17.77
C LYS A 5 45.82 -15.45 16.80
N ARG A 6 46.28 -16.62 16.36
CA ARG A 6 45.53 -17.52 15.47
C ARG A 6 44.30 -18.11 16.16
N LYS A 7 44.43 -18.57 17.42
CA LYS A 7 43.29 -19.00 18.25
C LYS A 7 42.26 -17.88 18.48
N LYS A 8 42.71 -16.66 18.77
CA LYS A 8 41.82 -15.51 18.99
C LYS A 8 41.02 -15.13 17.73
N ARG A 9 41.61 -15.21 16.54
CA ARG A 9 40.92 -14.99 15.25
C ARG A 9 39.83 -16.03 14.99
N GLY A 10 40.12 -17.32 15.20
CA GLY A 10 39.12 -18.38 15.02
C GLY A 10 37.94 -18.28 16.00
N ILE A 11 38.17 -17.77 17.22
CA ILE A 11 37.09 -17.49 18.18
C ILE A 11 36.21 -16.32 17.70
N LEU A 12 36.83 -15.26 17.17
CA LEU A 12 36.12 -14.07 16.66
C LEU A 12 35.24 -14.41 15.44
N GLU A 13 35.74 -15.23 14.52
CA GLU A 13 34.96 -15.73 13.37
C GLU A 13 33.76 -16.57 13.82
N LYS A 14 33.96 -17.50 14.76
CA LYS A 14 32.86 -18.30 15.33
C LYS A 14 31.81 -17.44 16.01
N LEU A 15 32.22 -16.38 16.71
CA LEU A 15 31.30 -15.40 17.34
C LEU A 15 30.51 -14.62 16.28
N ASN A 16 31.15 -14.18 15.20
CA ASN A 16 30.49 -13.49 14.09
C ASN A 16 29.50 -14.41 13.36
N LEU A 17 29.87 -15.66 13.08
CA LEU A 17 28.94 -16.64 12.51
C LEU A 17 27.71 -16.85 13.42
N LYS A 18 27.90 -17.01 14.73
CA LYS A 18 26.79 -17.14 15.69
C LYS A 18 25.87 -15.91 15.68
N LYS A 19 26.42 -14.70 15.56
CA LYS A 19 25.63 -13.46 15.43
C LYS A 19 24.81 -13.44 14.13
N VAL A 20 25.41 -13.81 13.00
CA VAL A 20 24.71 -13.89 11.70
C VAL A 20 23.62 -14.95 11.71
N LEU A 21 23.87 -16.12 12.30
CA LEU A 21 22.86 -17.16 12.47
C LEU A 21 21.69 -16.68 13.35
N ARG A 22 21.97 -16.03 14.48
CA ARG A 22 20.93 -15.45 15.34
C ARG A 22 20.06 -14.45 14.58
N THR A 23 20.64 -13.54 13.80
CA THR A 23 19.85 -12.56 13.04
C THR A 23 18.99 -13.22 11.96
N LYS A 24 19.49 -14.24 11.27
CA LYS A 24 18.70 -15.06 10.32
C LYS A 24 17.53 -15.76 11.01
N ILE A 25 17.76 -16.39 12.17
CA ILE A 25 16.71 -17.05 12.96
C ILE A 25 15.65 -16.05 13.43
N VAL A 26 16.04 -14.88 13.92
CA VAL A 26 15.11 -13.83 14.35
C VAL A 26 14.26 -13.34 13.16
N LYS A 27 14.88 -13.10 11.99
CA LYS A 27 14.17 -12.73 10.77
C LYS A 27 13.17 -13.81 10.33
N ALA A 28 13.57 -15.07 10.36
CA ALA A 28 12.71 -16.21 10.03
C ALA A 28 11.52 -16.34 11.00
N LYS A 29 11.77 -16.28 12.32
CA LYS A 29 10.72 -16.30 13.35
C LYS A 29 9.74 -15.13 13.18
N ARG A 30 10.22 -13.92 12.89
CA ARG A 30 9.35 -12.76 12.57
C ARG A 30 8.49 -13.02 11.33
N LYS A 31 9.05 -13.62 10.27
CA LYS A 31 8.32 -13.95 9.04
C LYS A 31 7.21 -14.97 9.30
N ILE A 32 7.49 -16.01 10.08
CA ILE A 32 6.51 -17.02 10.50
C ILE A 32 5.42 -16.39 11.38
N LYS A 33 5.80 -15.64 12.44
CA LYS A 33 4.86 -14.96 13.32
C LYS A 33 3.92 -14.02 12.55
N ARG A 34 4.43 -13.26 11.58
CA ARG A 34 3.61 -12.41 10.70
C ARG A 34 2.65 -13.22 9.83
N LYS A 35 3.08 -14.36 9.27
CA LYS A 35 2.18 -15.24 8.50
C LYS A 35 1.05 -15.79 9.37
N VAL A 36 1.38 -16.25 10.58
CA VAL A 36 0.38 -16.77 11.54
C VAL A 36 -0.59 -15.66 11.96
N LEU A 37 -0.09 -14.48 12.37
CA LEU A 37 -0.95 -13.36 12.73
C LEU A 37 -1.87 -12.93 11.58
N ARG A 38 -1.39 -12.90 10.34
CA ARG A 38 -2.23 -12.59 9.16
C ARG A 38 -3.31 -13.63 8.90
N LYS A 39 -3.07 -14.89 9.30
CA LYS A 39 -4.05 -15.98 9.14
C LYS A 39 -5.13 -15.94 10.24
N VAL A 40 -4.73 -15.60 11.46
CA VAL A 40 -5.63 -15.47 12.62
C VAL A 40 -6.44 -14.17 12.57
N ILE A 41 -5.82 -13.05 12.18
CA ILE A 41 -6.47 -11.76 11.99
C ILE A 41 -6.99 -11.67 10.55
N ARG A 42 -7.92 -12.56 10.17
CA ARG A 42 -8.78 -12.27 9.04
C ARG A 42 -9.87 -11.33 9.55
N ARG A 43 -9.63 -10.02 9.47
CA ARG A 43 -10.71 -9.05 9.67
C ARG A 43 -11.75 -9.29 8.59
N THR A 44 -12.91 -9.76 9.02
CA THR A 44 -14.12 -9.78 8.20
C THR A 44 -14.61 -8.35 8.14
N TYR A 45 -14.35 -7.70 7.01
CA TYR A 45 -14.91 -6.39 6.73
C TYR A 45 -16.24 -6.59 6.02
N ASP A 46 -17.27 -5.86 6.42
CA ASP A 46 -18.49 -5.71 5.61
C ASP A 46 -18.16 -5.01 4.28
N GLU A 47 -19.10 -5.00 3.34
CA GLU A 47 -18.87 -4.41 2.02
C GLU A 47 -18.58 -2.90 2.08
N ASN A 48 -19.23 -2.18 2.99
CA ASN A 48 -19.07 -0.73 3.15
C ASN A 48 -17.73 -0.36 3.78
N GLN A 49 -17.25 -1.15 4.73
CA GLN A 49 -15.91 -1.06 5.30
C GLN A 49 -14.85 -1.35 4.24
N LYS A 50 -15.09 -2.29 3.31
CA LYS A 50 -14.19 -2.51 2.17
C LYS A 50 -14.15 -1.27 1.28
N ILE A 51 -15.29 -0.67 0.96
CA ILE A 51 -15.38 0.55 0.15
C ILE A 51 -14.67 1.72 0.85
N ALA A 52 -14.96 1.95 2.13
CA ALA A 52 -14.30 2.97 2.95
C ALA A 52 -12.77 2.78 2.99
N TRP A 53 -12.29 1.54 3.06
CA TRP A 53 -10.87 1.21 2.97
C TRP A 53 -10.25 1.59 1.62
N TYR A 54 -11.00 1.48 0.53
CA TYR A 54 -10.56 1.92 -0.79
C TYR A 54 -10.58 3.42 -0.95
N VAL A 55 -11.59 4.12 -0.41
CA VAL A 55 -11.60 5.58 -0.33
C VAL A 55 -10.36 6.08 0.41
N TYR A 56 -10.07 5.53 1.59
CA TYR A 56 -8.89 5.89 2.37
C TYR A 56 -7.58 5.68 1.60
N LYS A 57 -7.37 4.49 1.03
CA LYS A 57 -6.14 4.16 0.30
C LYS A 57 -5.95 5.06 -0.92
N PHE A 58 -7.03 5.28 -1.68
CA PHE A 58 -6.99 6.13 -2.86
C PHE A 58 -6.62 7.56 -2.47
N SER A 59 -7.35 8.16 -1.52
CA SER A 59 -7.09 9.52 -1.03
C SER A 59 -5.67 9.69 -0.49
N ALA A 60 -5.15 8.70 0.25
CA ALA A 60 -3.77 8.70 0.74
C ALA A 60 -2.75 8.70 -0.41
N SER A 61 -2.95 7.85 -1.43
CA SER A 61 -2.08 7.79 -2.60
C SER A 61 -2.14 9.08 -3.44
N CYS A 62 -3.32 9.67 -3.59
CA CYS A 62 -3.49 10.96 -4.26
C CYS A 62 -2.78 12.08 -3.50
N GLY A 63 -2.89 12.12 -2.17
CA GLY A 63 -2.20 13.11 -1.34
C GLY A 63 -0.68 13.04 -1.45
N GLU A 64 -0.11 11.83 -1.38
CA GLU A 64 1.33 11.60 -1.53
C GLU A 64 1.82 12.00 -2.94
N PHE A 65 1.08 11.62 -3.98
CA PHE A 65 1.40 11.98 -5.36
C PHE A 65 1.28 13.48 -5.63
N ARG A 66 0.21 14.13 -5.16
CA ARG A 66 -0.03 15.58 -5.31
C ARG A 66 1.05 16.43 -4.62
N ALA A 67 1.58 15.95 -3.50
CA ALA A 67 2.65 16.61 -2.77
C ALA A 67 4.01 16.44 -3.46
N ASN A 68 4.26 15.27 -4.04
CA ASN A 68 5.52 14.94 -4.70
C ASN A 68 5.28 14.01 -5.91
N PRO A 69 5.07 14.57 -7.12
CA PRO A 69 4.65 13.80 -8.29
C PRO A 69 5.85 13.08 -8.93
N THR A 70 6.27 11.99 -8.31
CA THR A 70 7.35 11.11 -8.80
C THR A 70 6.77 9.85 -9.46
N GLU A 71 7.56 9.19 -10.30
CA GLU A 71 7.19 7.89 -10.90
C GLU A 71 6.82 6.84 -9.85
N ALA A 72 7.53 6.82 -8.72
CA ALA A 72 7.25 5.90 -7.63
C ALA A 72 5.87 6.15 -7.00
N ASN A 73 5.50 7.42 -6.80
CA ASN A 73 4.19 7.78 -6.25
C ASN A 73 3.08 7.55 -7.28
N PHE A 74 3.33 7.85 -8.56
CA PHE A 74 2.42 7.54 -9.64
C PHE A 74 2.14 6.03 -9.75
N ALA A 75 3.18 5.19 -9.65
CA ALA A 75 3.04 3.74 -9.66
C ALA A 75 2.17 3.23 -8.50
N ARG A 76 2.28 3.81 -7.30
CA ARG A 76 1.41 3.46 -6.15
C ARG A 76 -0.04 3.87 -6.36
N LEU A 77 -0.26 5.08 -6.91
CA LEU A 77 -1.58 5.56 -7.28
C LEU A 77 -2.22 4.63 -8.32
N LYS A 78 -1.48 4.31 -9.38
CA LYS A 78 -1.90 3.38 -10.44
C LYS A 78 -2.23 2.00 -9.88
N GLN A 79 -1.39 1.45 -9.01
CA GLN A 79 -1.66 0.17 -8.35
C GLN A 79 -2.95 0.21 -7.53
N THR A 80 -3.20 1.33 -6.83
CA THR A 80 -4.42 1.49 -6.03
C THR A 80 -5.66 1.58 -6.93
N ALA A 81 -5.56 2.33 -8.02
CA ALA A 81 -6.59 2.43 -9.05
C ALA A 81 -6.92 1.06 -9.69
N GLU A 82 -5.92 0.25 -10.01
CA GLU A 82 -6.11 -1.11 -10.52
C GLU A 82 -6.83 -2.00 -9.51
N GLN A 83 -6.48 -1.92 -8.22
CA GLN A 83 -7.16 -2.67 -7.18
C GLN A 83 -8.64 -2.27 -7.04
N VAL A 84 -8.94 -0.97 -7.13
CA VAL A 84 -10.32 -0.46 -7.09
C VAL A 84 -11.10 -0.98 -8.29
N SER A 85 -10.54 -0.88 -9.50
CA SER A 85 -11.17 -1.38 -10.73
C SER A 85 -11.47 -2.88 -10.66
N GLN A 86 -10.49 -3.69 -10.26
CA GLN A 86 -10.65 -5.15 -10.20
C GLN A 86 -11.63 -5.62 -9.13
N ARG A 87 -11.77 -4.88 -8.02
CA ARG A 87 -12.55 -5.34 -6.86
C ARG A 87 -13.90 -4.67 -6.70
N LEU A 88 -14.04 -3.44 -7.20
CA LEU A 88 -15.24 -2.62 -7.08
C LEU A 88 -15.83 -2.26 -8.45
N GLY A 89 -15.16 -2.57 -9.56
CA GLY A 89 -15.69 -2.34 -10.92
C GLY A 89 -15.60 -0.88 -11.41
N ILE A 90 -15.01 0.03 -10.63
CA ILE A 90 -14.91 1.45 -10.98
C ILE A 90 -13.65 1.69 -11.81
N LYS A 91 -13.78 2.33 -12.99
CA LYS A 91 -12.66 2.60 -13.90
C LYS A 91 -12.00 3.96 -13.62
N LEU A 92 -10.72 3.95 -13.28
CA LEU A 92 -9.96 5.15 -12.88
C LEU A 92 -9.09 5.77 -13.99
N ASN A 93 -9.50 5.65 -15.26
CA ASN A 93 -8.66 6.04 -16.39
C ASN A 93 -8.33 7.54 -16.39
N LYS A 94 -9.34 8.40 -16.15
CA LYS A 94 -9.20 9.85 -16.30
C LYS A 94 -8.28 10.47 -15.25
N VAL A 95 -8.34 10.00 -14.00
CA VAL A 95 -7.42 10.47 -12.95
C VAL A 95 -5.99 10.03 -13.24
N LEU A 96 -5.78 8.84 -13.81
CA LEU A 96 -4.45 8.36 -14.16
C LEU A 96 -3.86 9.13 -15.35
N GLU A 97 -4.68 9.48 -16.34
CA GLU A 97 -4.26 10.32 -17.47
C GLU A 97 -3.82 11.72 -17.01
N VAL A 98 -4.63 12.37 -16.15
CA VAL A 98 -4.29 13.69 -15.61
C VAL A 98 -3.09 13.60 -14.67
N ALA A 99 -2.99 12.56 -13.85
CA ALA A 99 -1.83 12.32 -13.00
C ALA A 99 -0.55 12.13 -13.83
N GLU A 100 -0.59 11.38 -14.92
CA GLU A 100 0.58 11.20 -15.79
C GLU A 100 1.01 12.54 -16.42
N LYS A 101 0.06 13.35 -16.88
CA LYS A 101 0.35 14.70 -17.39
C LYS A 101 0.96 15.59 -16.31
N TYR A 102 0.39 15.57 -15.10
CA TYR A 102 0.89 16.33 -13.96
C TYR A 102 2.30 15.90 -13.54
N MET A 103 2.60 14.60 -13.59
CA MET A 103 3.95 14.08 -13.30
C MET A 103 4.99 14.59 -14.31
N LYS A 104 4.64 14.61 -15.61
CA LYS A 104 5.53 15.04 -16.67
C LYS A 104 5.74 16.56 -16.70
N ASN A 105 4.69 17.33 -16.40
CA ASN A 105 4.73 18.78 -16.39
C ASN A 105 3.97 19.33 -15.17
N PRO A 106 4.60 19.41 -13.98
CA PRO A 106 3.92 19.89 -12.79
C PRO A 106 3.51 21.36 -12.91
N SER A 107 2.21 21.61 -13.09
CA SER A 107 1.62 22.96 -13.10
C SER A 107 0.48 23.09 -12.09
N THR A 108 0.15 24.32 -11.71
CA THR A 108 -0.98 24.60 -10.82
C THR A 108 -2.30 24.11 -11.44
N ASP A 109 -2.53 24.38 -12.72
CA ASP A 109 -3.76 23.97 -13.40
C ASP A 109 -3.92 22.45 -13.44
N LEU A 110 -2.85 21.72 -13.76
CA LEU A 110 -2.86 20.25 -13.76
C LEU A 110 -3.03 19.69 -12.34
N LYS A 111 -2.48 20.36 -11.32
CA LYS A 111 -2.68 19.98 -9.92
C LYS A 111 -4.13 20.14 -9.50
N VAL A 112 -4.79 21.22 -9.91
CA VAL A 112 -6.22 21.46 -9.66
C VAL A 112 -7.05 20.43 -10.39
N GLN A 113 -6.81 20.24 -11.70
CA GLN A 113 -7.51 19.26 -12.51
C GLN A 113 -7.37 17.84 -11.95
N PHE A 114 -6.17 17.45 -11.51
CA PHE A 114 -5.94 16.16 -10.86
C PHE A 114 -6.81 16.00 -9.60
N ASN A 115 -6.91 17.07 -8.82
CA ASN A 115 -7.69 17.08 -7.59
C ASN A 115 -9.19 16.93 -7.89
N ASP A 116 -9.69 17.63 -8.91
CA ASP A 116 -11.09 17.53 -9.35
C ASP A 116 -11.44 16.11 -9.79
N GLU A 117 -10.59 15.50 -10.62
CA GLU A 117 -10.79 14.10 -11.02
C GLU A 117 -10.73 13.16 -9.81
N ALA A 118 -9.79 13.35 -8.89
CA ALA A 118 -9.70 12.54 -7.68
C ALA A 118 -10.96 12.65 -6.80
N VAL A 119 -11.54 13.85 -6.66
CA VAL A 119 -12.79 14.07 -5.92
C VAL A 119 -13.95 13.32 -6.59
N GLN A 120 -14.07 13.39 -7.92
CA GLN A 120 -15.10 12.65 -8.65
C GLN A 120 -14.99 11.13 -8.42
N TYR A 121 -13.77 10.60 -8.33
CA TYR A 121 -13.57 9.19 -8.02
C TYR A 121 -13.94 8.81 -6.59
N VAL A 122 -13.63 9.67 -5.62
CA VAL A 122 -14.05 9.47 -4.22
C VAL A 122 -15.58 9.47 -4.14
N LEU A 123 -16.24 10.40 -4.82
CA LEU A 123 -17.70 10.47 -4.88
C LEU A 123 -18.30 9.19 -5.47
N ALA A 124 -17.76 8.70 -6.59
CA ALA A 124 -18.22 7.44 -7.20
C ALA A 124 -18.09 6.24 -6.25
N LEU A 125 -17.02 6.17 -5.46
CA LEU A 125 -16.85 5.13 -4.44
C LEU A 125 -17.88 5.26 -3.30
N MET A 126 -18.19 6.48 -2.88
CA MET A 126 -19.18 6.73 -1.83
C MET A 126 -20.59 6.33 -2.28
N LEU A 127 -20.99 6.71 -3.50
CA LEU A 127 -22.27 6.34 -4.08
C LEU A 127 -22.42 4.81 -4.21
N LEU A 128 -21.35 4.12 -4.59
CA LEU A 128 -21.35 2.64 -4.61
C LEU A 128 -21.58 2.06 -3.20
N GLY A 129 -21.08 2.72 -2.15
CA GLY A 129 -21.33 2.31 -0.76
C GLY A 129 -22.79 2.51 -0.37
N GLU A 130 -23.37 3.64 -0.74
CA GLU A 130 -24.79 3.95 -0.50
C GLU A 130 -25.72 2.93 -1.18
N GLU A 131 -25.50 2.63 -2.47
CA GLU A 131 -26.29 1.61 -3.19
C GLU A 131 -26.22 0.23 -2.54
N LYS A 132 -25.09 -0.10 -1.89
CA LYS A 132 -24.95 -1.38 -1.18
C LYS A 132 -25.66 -1.37 0.16
N LEU A 133 -25.61 -0.27 0.90
CA LEU A 133 -26.37 -0.09 2.15
C LEU A 133 -27.87 -0.22 1.91
N GLU A 134 -28.39 0.42 0.86
CA GLU A 134 -29.82 0.33 0.51
C GLU A 134 -30.23 -1.10 0.19
N LYS A 135 -29.41 -1.85 -0.57
CA LYS A 135 -29.68 -3.25 -0.89
C LYS A 135 -29.66 -4.16 0.34
N GLU A 136 -28.79 -3.89 1.32
CA GLU A 136 -28.78 -4.63 2.58
C GLU A 136 -30.05 -4.34 3.39
N ALA A 137 -30.48 -3.08 3.48
CA ALA A 137 -31.68 -2.67 4.22
C ALA A 137 -33.00 -3.17 3.61
N VAL A 138 -33.07 -3.40 2.29
CA VAL A 138 -34.26 -3.96 1.62
C VAL A 138 -34.36 -5.49 1.79
N ASN A 139 -33.24 -6.16 2.10
CA ASN A 139 -33.18 -7.62 2.25
C ASN A 139 -33.26 -8.10 3.72
N GLU A 140 -33.35 -7.18 4.68
CA GLU A 140 -33.66 -7.44 6.10
C GLU A 140 -35.15 -7.28 6.40
#